data_AF-A0A6N6JN32-F1
#
_entry.id   AF-A0A6N6JN32-F1
#
_cell.length_a   1.000
_cell.length_b   1.000
_cell.length_c   1.000
_cell.angle_alpha   90.00
_cell.angle_beta   90.00
_cell.angle_gamma   90.00
#
_symmetry.space_group_name_H-M   'P 1'
#
loop_
_entity.id
_entity.type
_entity.pdbx_description
1 polymer ?
#
loop_
_entity_poly.entity_id
_entity_poly.type
_entity_poly.pdbx_seq_one_letter_code
_entity_poly.pdbx_strand_id
1 'polypeptide(L)'
;MSDTVKSPDAVSIERSRKAQLSMLPRLPEIPGLEIAAVYKPCEHVGGDFYDLFVVGRYRLGIVIGDVSGHGVEAALIMAAAKKALQIHGQGAMS
;
A
#
# COMPACT_ATOMS: atom_id res chain seq x y z
N MET A 1 -30.28 -19.41 14.42
CA MET A 1 -29.08 -18.59 14.66
C MET A 1 -27.90 -19.53 14.67
N SER A 2 -27.20 -19.67 13.53
CA SER A 2 -26.02 -20.53 13.41
C SER A 2 -24.81 -19.61 13.35
N ASP A 3 -24.24 -19.31 14.51
CA ASP A 3 -22.97 -18.60 14.60
C ASP A 3 -21.89 -19.51 14.01
N THR A 4 -21.58 -19.28 12.74
CA THR A 4 -20.47 -19.92 12.06
C THR A 4 -19.20 -19.31 12.65
N VAL A 5 -18.65 -19.97 13.67
CA VAL A 5 -17.32 -19.66 14.21
C VAL A 5 -16.33 -19.81 13.05
N LYS A 6 -15.94 -18.68 12.44
CA LYS A 6 -14.86 -18.64 11.46
C LYS A 6 -13.60 -19.21 12.12
N SER A 7 -12.91 -20.12 11.43
CA SER A 7 -11.67 -20.72 11.92
C SER A 7 -10.66 -19.63 12.32
N PRO A 8 -9.84 -19.84 13.36
CA PRO A 8 -8.90 -18.83 13.86
C PRO A 8 -7.99 -18.25 12.76
N ASP A 9 -7.60 -19.08 11.79
CA ASP A 9 -6.78 -18.69 10.64
C ASP A 9 -7.53 -17.81 9.64
N ALA A 10 -8.83 -18.03 9.43
CA ALA A 10 -9.64 -17.19 8.55
C ALA A 10 -9.87 -15.79 9.14
N VAL A 11 -9.89 -15.66 10.47
CA VAL A 11 -10.01 -14.37 11.16
C VAL A 11 -8.72 -13.56 11.06
N SER A 12 -7.54 -14.19 11.18
CA SER A 12 -6.25 -13.52 11.07
C SER A 12 -5.99 -13.02 9.64
N ILE A 13 -6.29 -13.86 8.65
CA ILE A 13 -6.23 -13.54 7.22
C ILE A 13 -7.07 -12.32 6.87
N GLU A 14 -8.33 -12.27 7.31
CA GLU A 14 -9.24 -11.16 6.99
C GLU A 14 -8.79 -9.86 7.66
N ARG A 15 -8.19 -9.93 8.84
CA ARG A 15 -7.61 -8.76 9.52
C ARG A 15 -6.40 -8.23 8.80
N SER A 16 -5.48 -9.10 8.38
CA SER A 16 -4.29 -8.73 7.62
C SER A 16 -4.65 -8.10 6.28
N ARG A 17 -5.62 -8.67 5.57
CA ARG A 17 -6.16 -8.11 4.32
C ARG A 17 -6.75 -6.71 4.54
N LYS A 18 -7.57 -6.53 5.58
CA LYS A 18 -8.14 -5.21 5.91
C LYS A 18 -7.07 -4.19 6.27
N ALA A 19 -6.08 -4.59 7.07
CA ALA A 19 -4.95 -3.72 7.40
C ALA A 19 -4.19 -3.31 6.13
N GLN A 20 -3.89 -4.25 5.24
CA GLN A 20 -3.21 -3.96 3.99
C GLN A 20 -4.00 -3.02 3.06
N LEU A 21 -5.30 -3.25 2.90
CA LEU A 21 -6.16 -2.35 2.11
C LEU A 21 -6.24 -0.94 2.72
N SER A 22 -6.18 -0.82 4.05
CA SER A 22 -6.14 0.48 4.73
C SER A 22 -4.82 1.24 4.56
N MET A 23 -3.75 0.54 4.17
CA MET A 23 -2.43 1.13 3.92
C MET A 23 -2.24 1.60 2.47
N LEU A 24 -3.19 1.27 1.57
CA LEU A 24 -3.16 1.74 0.20
C LEU A 24 -3.29 3.28 0.15
N PRO A 25 -2.54 3.96 -0.71
CA PRO A 25 -2.59 5.41 -0.79
C PRO A 25 -3.91 5.87 -1.42
N ARG A 26 -4.37 7.04 -0.97
CA ARG A 26 -5.33 7.81 -1.76
C ARG A 26 -4.62 8.34 -2.99
N LEU A 27 -5.23 8.15 -4.16
CA LEU A 27 -4.67 8.64 -5.42
C LEU A 27 -4.73 10.19 -5.42
N PRO A 28 -3.64 10.87 -5.80
CA PRO A 28 -3.65 12.33 -5.89
C PRO A 28 -4.52 12.78 -7.07
N GLU A 29 -5.25 13.88 -6.89
CA GLU A 29 -5.93 14.54 -7.99
C GLU A 29 -4.98 15.56 -8.63
N ILE A 30 -4.64 15.34 -9.90
CA ILE A 30 -3.74 16.20 -10.67
C ILE A 30 -4.49 16.67 -11.93
N PRO A 31 -4.67 17.99 -12.14
CA PRO A 31 -5.33 18.50 -13.34
C PRO A 31 -4.69 17.98 -14.62
N GLY A 32 -5.51 17.39 -15.50
CA GLY A 32 -5.06 16.84 -16.78
C GLY A 32 -4.48 15.42 -16.70
N LEU A 33 -4.48 14.77 -15.54
CA LEU A 33 -4.03 13.40 -15.37
C LEU A 33 -5.12 12.53 -14.71
N GLU A 34 -5.56 11.48 -15.40
CA GLU A 34 -6.46 10.48 -14.84
C GLU A 34 -5.63 9.35 -14.22
N ILE A 35 -5.86 9.08 -12.93
CA ILE A 35 -5.13 8.07 -12.17
C ILE A 35 -6.13 7.06 -11.62
N ALA A 36 -5.93 5.79 -11.97
CA ALA A 36 -6.68 4.66 -11.42
C ALA A 36 -5.70 3.61 -10.89
N ALA A 37 -6.05 2.97 -9.77
CA ALA A 37 -5.28 1.87 -9.19
C ALA A 37 -6.22 0.73 -8.80
N VAL A 38 -5.79 -0.50 -9.09
CA VAL A 38 -6.52 -1.72 -8.75
C VAL A 38 -5.54 -2.67 -8.06
N TYR A 39 -5.85 -3.04 -6.82
CA TYR A 39 -5.07 -3.99 -6.05
C TYR A 39 -5.78 -5.35 -6.03
N LYS A 40 -5.16 -6.37 -6.66
CA LYS A 40 -5.67 -7.75 -6.71
C LYS A 40 -4.58 -8.71 -6.22
N PRO A 41 -4.52 -9.05 -4.92
CA PRO A 41 -3.55 -10.00 -4.43
C PRO A 41 -3.90 -11.42 -4.91
N CYS A 42 -2.89 -12.23 -5.25
CA CYS A 42 -3.09 -13.64 -5.62
C CYS A 42 -3.52 -14.52 -4.43
N GLU A 43 -3.15 -14.13 -3.20
CA GLU A 43 -3.55 -14.80 -1.95
C GLU A 43 -4.16 -13.80 -0.94
N HIS A 44 -4.36 -14.25 0.29
CA HIS A 44 -4.99 -13.53 1.39
C HIS A 44 -4.27 -12.24 1.82
N VAL A 45 -2.94 -12.18 1.69
CA VAL A 45 -2.09 -11.01 1.97
C VAL A 45 -0.98 -11.00 0.91
N GLY A 46 -0.92 -9.97 0.07
CA GLY A 46 0.12 -9.86 -0.95
C GLY A 46 1.39 -9.19 -0.41
N GLY A 47 2.56 -9.49 -0.99
CA GLY A 47 3.79 -8.71 -0.75
C GLY A 47 3.80 -7.37 -1.51
N ASP A 48 2.88 -7.21 -2.46
CA ASP A 48 2.82 -6.07 -3.36
C ASP A 48 2.28 -4.82 -2.66
N PHE A 49 2.90 -3.69 -2.92
CA PHE A 49 2.40 -2.37 -2.54
C PHE A 49 2.65 -1.34 -3.64
N TYR A 50 1.89 -0.26 -3.58
CA TYR A 50 2.13 0.92 -4.40
C TYR A 50 2.02 2.20 -3.56
N ASP A 51 2.73 3.25 -3.98
CA ASP A 51 2.57 4.61 -3.45
C ASP A 51 2.60 5.65 -4.56
N LEU A 52 1.79 6.69 -4.40
CA LEU A 52 1.74 7.83 -5.31
C LEU A 52 1.88 9.12 -4.52
N PHE A 53 2.82 9.96 -4.91
CA PHE A 53 3.06 11.23 -4.23
C PHE A 53 3.51 12.30 -5.23
N VAL A 54 3.12 13.54 -4.97
CA VAL A 54 3.51 14.69 -5.78
C VAL A 54 4.94 15.11 -5.41
N VAL A 55 5.77 15.39 -6.42
CA VAL A 55 7.18 15.82 -6.27
C VAL A 55 7.36 17.21 -6.89
N GLY A 56 7.41 18.24 -6.05
CA GLY A 56 7.40 19.63 -6.52
C GLY A 56 6.07 19.99 -7.18
N ARG A 57 6.10 20.84 -8.23
CA ARG A 57 4.87 21.45 -8.77
C ARG A 57 4.16 20.66 -9.86
N TYR A 58 4.91 19.85 -10.64
CA TYR A 58 4.39 19.21 -11.86
C TYR A 58 4.90 17.77 -12.08
N ARG A 59 5.41 17.11 -11.03
CA ARG A 59 5.88 15.72 -11.15
C ARG A 59 5.09 14.83 -10.22
N LEU A 60 4.76 13.64 -10.72
CA LEU A 60 4.16 12.57 -9.94
C LEU A 60 5.21 11.47 -9.76
N GLY A 61 5.51 11.15 -8.50
CA GLY A 61 6.25 9.94 -8.14
C GLY A 61 5.28 8.77 -8.03
N ILE A 62 5.62 7.67 -8.69
CA ILE A 62 4.88 6.40 -8.61
C ILE A 62 5.87 5.34 -8.15
N VAL A 63 5.49 4.59 -7.12
CA VAL A 63 6.27 3.50 -6.56
C VAL A 63 5.41 2.25 -6.62
N ILE A 64 5.97 1.17 -7.14
CA ILE A 64 5.40 -0.17 -7.11
C ILE A 64 6.50 -1.08 -6.60
N GLY A 65 6.21 -1.85 -5.57
CA GLY A 65 7.16 -2.79 -4.97
C GLY A 65 6.51 -4.13 -4.74
N ASP A 66 7.21 -5.20 -5.12
CA ASP A 66 6.94 -6.58 -4.72
C ASP A 66 7.91 -6.92 -3.59
N VAL A 67 7.38 -7.10 -2.38
CA VAL A 67 8.20 -7.51 -1.24
C VAL A 67 8.27 -9.03 -1.22
N SER A 68 9.41 -9.57 -1.62
CA SER A 68 9.73 -10.98 -1.42
C SER A 68 9.85 -11.30 0.07
N GLY A 69 8.81 -11.89 0.67
CA GLY A 69 8.76 -12.25 2.09
C GLY A 69 7.34 -12.19 2.66
N HIS A 70 7.14 -12.71 3.87
CA HIS A 70 5.83 -12.69 4.53
C HIS A 70 5.92 -12.17 5.97
N GLY A 71 4.89 -11.45 6.40
CA GLY A 71 4.72 -11.02 7.79
C GLY A 71 5.32 -9.65 8.14
N VAL A 72 5.67 -9.48 9.41
CA VAL A 72 5.94 -8.16 10.02
C VAL A 72 7.22 -7.51 9.50
N GLU A 73 8.25 -8.29 9.19
CA GLU A 73 9.54 -7.79 8.70
C GLU A 73 9.43 -7.15 7.31
N ALA A 74 8.71 -7.83 6.40
CA ALA A 74 8.36 -7.30 5.08
C ALA A 74 7.57 -5.97 5.19
N ALA A 75 6.61 -5.91 6.11
CA ALA A 75 5.81 -4.70 6.34
C ALA A 75 6.65 -3.53 6.89
N LEU A 76 7.64 -3.80 7.76
CA LEU A 76 8.57 -2.80 8.28
C LEU A 76 9.46 -2.22 7.18
N ILE A 77 10.03 -3.07 6.33
CA ILE A 77 10.85 -2.64 5.19
C ILE A 77 10.03 -1.78 4.23
N MET A 78 8.81 -2.21 3.91
CA MET A 78 7.86 -1.42 3.10
C MET A 78 7.59 -0.06 3.74
N ALA A 79 7.26 -0.01 5.03
CA ALA A 79 6.96 1.23 5.73
C ALA A 79 8.16 2.19 5.71
N ALA A 80 9.37 1.69 5.95
CA ALA A 80 10.60 2.48 5.90
C ALA A 80 10.89 3.02 4.49
N ALA A 81 10.78 2.17 3.45
CA ALA A 81 10.98 2.56 2.06
C ALA A 81 9.95 3.62 1.62
N LYS A 82 8.67 3.40 1.91
CA LYS A 82 7.59 4.36 1.68
C LYS A 82 7.91 5.71 2.33
N LYS A 83 8.40 5.69 3.58
CA LYS A 83 8.67 6.92 4.31
C LYS A 83 9.89 7.67 3.81
N ALA A 84 10.95 6.96 3.44
CA ALA A 84 12.11 7.55 2.80
C ALA A 84 11.75 8.22 1.46
N LEU A 85 10.94 7.57 0.63
CA LEU A 85 10.49 8.10 -0.66
C LEU A 85 9.62 9.35 -0.50
N GLN A 86 8.71 9.35 0.48
CA GLN A 86 7.90 10.53 0.80
C GLN A 86 8.76 11.73 1.24
N ILE A 87 9.76 11.51 2.11
CA ILE A 87 10.64 12.57 2.60
C ILE A 87 11.45 13.19 1.45
N HIS A 88 12.03 12.37 0.59
CA HIS A 88 12.83 12.86 -0.55
C HIS A 88 11.95 13.48 -1.64
N GLY A 89 10.74 12.96 -1.85
CA GLY A 89 9.76 13.53 -2.77
C GLY A 89 9.26 14.92 -2.34
N GLN A 90 9.06 15.13 -1.03
CA GLN A 90 8.63 16.42 -0.47
C GLN A 90 9.77 17.45 -0.37
N GLY A 91 11.02 17.00 -0.16
CA GLY A 91 12.19 17.89 -0.11
C GLY A 91 12.51 18.61 -1.44
N ALA A 92 11.97 18.13 -2.56
CA ALA A 92 12.10 18.76 -3.88
C ALA A 92 11.05 19.85 -4.15
N MET A 93 10.35 20.34 -3.12
CA MET A 93 9.40 21.47 -3.19
C MET A 93 10.06 22.86 -3.10
N SER A 94 11.39 22.93 -3.04
CA SER A 94 12.15 24.19 -3.07
C SER A 94 12.32 24.73 -4.49
#